data_AF-A0A653LMT4-F1
#
_entry.id   AF-A0A653LMT4-F1
#
_cell.length_a   1.000
_cell.length_b   1.000
_cell.length_c   1.000
_cell.angle_alpha   90.00
_cell.angle_beta   90.00
_cell.angle_gamma   90.00
#
_symmetry.space_group_name_H-M   'P 1'
#
loop_
_entity.id
_entity.type
_entity.pdbx_description
1 polymer ?
#
loop_
_entity_poly.entity_id
_entity_poly.type
_entity_poly.pdbx_seq_one_letter_code
_entity_poly.pdbx_strand_id
1 'polypeptide(L)'
;MTLQEIIQSRRDTRHFTTDEVPEDVLQKALQAGHYAPSVGLTDATRYCVIRSSEVKKAIKLLFEDYDKKAANATDNEQQKQQYQALKLEAIEEAPVGLVIAYDRSVLNSFTIGTVGSNEAIKFSAVCAAQNIWLSLTEQGYSMGWVSILNYHEFKSILGLPENIEPLGYFCVGKPASNYEHQPMLQQLGWKKKEPFPAITAIDSEQSKEAVISSIEEKVTEPNAILSNQLQHKIDNKTKPTGALGDLEALAHQIGMVFQTTSPQIKQPHLVVFAADHGIANHGVSAYPQEVTRQMVSNFLEGGAAINVFCTQNQIGLSIVDAGVNYDFPTNTKLIHNKIGKGTQSFLHTAAMSPLEVATCFSKGATVVAQIAESGTNCIGFGEMGIGNTATASVLMHFLTQIPLVDCIGKGTGVTDEKLQNKHQILTTAITNYKGATDLDSILAYFGGFEILQIAGGMLEAHKNKMLILVDGFIASVAFLIAFKKNPAIFSNAVFCHASAEKGHQQLLEYLGAKALLHLQLRLGEGTGCALAFPLVQSAVAFLNEMASFESAGVNNKKD
;
A
#
# COMPACT_ATOMS: atom_id res chain seq x y z
N MET A 1 -34.97 -30.05 8.05
CA MET A 1 -34.46 -28.93 8.84
C MET A 1 -35.27 -27.70 8.50
N THR A 2 -35.52 -26.82 9.46
CA THR A 2 -36.05 -25.47 9.18
C THR A 2 -34.98 -24.61 8.51
N LEU A 3 -35.37 -23.53 7.81
CA LEU A 3 -34.40 -22.61 7.19
C LEU A 3 -33.40 -22.04 8.22
N GLN A 4 -33.88 -21.74 9.43
CA GLN A 4 -33.05 -21.25 10.53
C GLN A 4 -32.00 -22.29 10.95
N GLU A 5 -32.41 -23.56 11.10
CA GLU A 5 -31.50 -24.67 11.41
C GLU A 5 -30.43 -24.84 10.32
N ILE A 6 -30.80 -24.71 9.04
CA ILE A 6 -29.87 -24.81 7.92
C ILE A 6 -28.84 -23.68 7.97
N ILE A 7 -29.28 -22.43 8.16
CA ILE A 7 -28.40 -21.26 8.24
C ILE A 7 -27.43 -21.38 9.42
N GLN A 8 -27.89 -21.88 10.56
CA GLN A 8 -27.07 -22.03 11.78
C GLN A 8 -26.09 -23.21 11.69
N SER A 9 -26.49 -24.31 11.06
CA SER A 9 -25.67 -25.52 10.95
C SER A 9 -24.65 -25.48 9.81
N ARG A 10 -24.87 -24.61 8.81
CA ARG A 10 -23.95 -24.40 7.68
C ARG A 10 -22.57 -23.96 8.18
N ARG A 11 -21.53 -24.68 7.76
CA ARG A 11 -20.15 -24.44 8.17
C ARG A 11 -19.16 -24.67 7.03
N ASP A 12 -17.98 -24.06 7.18
CA ASP A 12 -16.83 -24.36 6.34
C ASP A 12 -16.26 -25.73 6.70
N THR A 13 -16.57 -26.76 5.91
CA THR A 13 -16.18 -28.14 6.20
C THR A 13 -14.82 -28.45 5.61
N ARG A 14 -13.92 -28.97 6.45
CA ARG A 14 -12.54 -29.31 6.05
C ARG A 14 -12.21 -30.79 6.07
N HIS A 15 -13.12 -31.63 6.56
CA HIS A 15 -12.97 -33.07 6.59
C HIS A 15 -14.26 -33.72 6.09
N PHE A 16 -14.12 -34.58 5.09
CA PHE A 16 -15.23 -35.24 4.42
C PHE A 16 -15.12 -36.75 4.57
N THR A 17 -16.25 -37.44 4.62
CA THR A 17 -16.23 -38.90 4.42
C THR A 17 -15.95 -39.20 2.94
N THR A 18 -15.55 -40.42 2.65
CA THR A 18 -15.35 -40.90 1.27
C THR A 18 -16.67 -41.33 0.61
N ASP A 19 -17.82 -41.05 1.22
CA ASP A 19 -19.12 -41.38 0.65
C ASP A 19 -19.34 -40.58 -0.63
N GLU A 20 -19.80 -41.24 -1.70
CA GLU A 20 -20.13 -40.53 -2.94
C GLU A 20 -21.21 -39.46 -2.70
N VAL A 21 -21.11 -38.35 -3.45
CA VAL A 21 -22.16 -37.34 -3.51
C VAL A 21 -23.11 -37.72 -4.64
N PRO A 22 -24.37 -38.09 -4.34
CA PRO A 22 -25.36 -38.44 -5.35
C PRO A 22 -25.58 -37.30 -6.36
N GLU A 23 -25.85 -37.65 -7.61
CA GLU A 23 -26.01 -36.67 -8.68
C GLU A 23 -27.21 -35.75 -8.46
N ASP A 24 -28.32 -36.29 -7.94
CA ASP A 24 -29.52 -35.54 -7.59
C ASP A 24 -29.25 -34.49 -6.50
N VAL A 25 -28.39 -34.84 -5.53
CA VAL A 25 -27.94 -33.91 -4.48
C VAL A 25 -27.17 -32.74 -5.08
N LEU A 26 -26.20 -33.03 -5.95
CA LEU A 26 -25.37 -32.01 -6.58
C LEU A 26 -26.20 -31.13 -7.53
N GLN A 27 -27.10 -31.73 -8.31
CA GLN A 27 -28.00 -30.99 -9.22
C GLN A 27 -28.92 -30.07 -8.44
N LYS A 28 -29.56 -30.54 -7.36
CA LYS A 28 -30.39 -29.70 -6.50
C LYS A 28 -29.59 -28.55 -5.88
N ALA A 29 -28.33 -28.78 -5.53
CA ALA A 29 -27.45 -27.74 -5.00
C ALA A 29 -27.11 -26.68 -6.07
N LEU A 30 -26.68 -27.10 -7.26
CA LEU A 30 -26.37 -26.20 -8.38
C LEU A 30 -27.60 -25.41 -8.84
N GLN A 31 -28.78 -26.05 -8.84
CA GLN A 31 -30.05 -25.38 -9.14
C GLN A 31 -30.37 -24.28 -8.12
N ALA A 32 -30.10 -24.51 -6.83
CA ALA A 32 -30.23 -23.47 -5.81
C ALA A 32 -29.25 -22.31 -6.05
N GLY A 33 -28.02 -22.60 -6.49
CA GLY A 33 -27.05 -21.60 -6.93
C GLY A 33 -27.55 -20.77 -8.11
N HIS A 34 -28.17 -21.41 -9.10
CA HIS A 34 -28.75 -20.74 -10.26
C HIS A 34 -29.94 -19.82 -9.89
N TYR A 35 -30.70 -20.15 -8.84
CA TYR A 35 -31.76 -19.28 -8.31
C TYR A 35 -31.25 -18.10 -7.47
N ALA A 36 -29.93 -17.93 -7.31
CA ALA A 36 -29.39 -16.80 -6.59
C ALA A 36 -29.69 -15.47 -7.30
N PRO A 37 -29.91 -14.39 -6.54
CA PRO A 37 -30.12 -13.07 -7.14
C PRO A 37 -28.86 -12.61 -7.89
N SER A 38 -29.05 -12.01 -9.06
CA SER A 38 -27.97 -11.39 -9.84
C SER A 38 -28.30 -9.95 -10.21
N VAL A 39 -27.27 -9.09 -10.21
CA VAL A 39 -27.42 -7.69 -10.61
C VAL A 39 -27.81 -7.62 -12.08
N GLY A 40 -28.87 -6.87 -12.39
CA GLY A 40 -29.37 -6.70 -13.75
C GLY A 40 -29.83 -8.00 -14.42
N LEU A 41 -30.15 -9.06 -13.64
CA LEU A 41 -30.47 -10.39 -14.18
C LEU A 41 -29.34 -10.98 -15.06
N THR A 42 -28.10 -10.59 -14.77
CA THR A 42 -26.94 -11.05 -15.53
C THR A 42 -26.66 -12.52 -15.23
N ASP A 43 -26.68 -13.37 -16.25
CA ASP A 43 -26.31 -14.79 -16.15
C ASP A 43 -24.78 -14.97 -16.27
N ALA A 44 -24.06 -14.43 -15.29
CA ALA A 44 -22.60 -14.40 -15.27
C ALA A 44 -21.96 -15.64 -14.61
N THR A 45 -22.69 -16.34 -13.74
CA THR A 45 -22.11 -17.41 -12.91
C THR A 45 -21.86 -18.68 -13.75
N ARG A 46 -20.70 -19.32 -13.54
CA ARG A 46 -20.30 -20.57 -14.17
C ARG A 46 -19.88 -21.58 -13.10
N TYR A 47 -20.11 -22.86 -13.36
CA TYR A 47 -19.80 -23.95 -12.45
C TYR A 47 -18.94 -25.00 -13.15
N CYS A 48 -17.88 -25.48 -12.51
CA CYS A 48 -17.09 -26.61 -13.00
C CYS A 48 -17.04 -27.71 -11.94
N VAL A 49 -17.57 -28.88 -12.25
CA VAL A 49 -17.56 -30.05 -11.36
C VAL A 49 -16.33 -30.90 -11.69
N ILE A 50 -15.51 -31.18 -10.69
CA ILE A 50 -14.22 -31.87 -10.80
C ILE A 50 -14.29 -33.19 -10.04
N ARG A 51 -14.35 -34.29 -10.79
CA ARG A 51 -14.30 -35.67 -10.27
C ARG A 51 -12.98 -36.38 -10.54
N SER A 52 -12.21 -35.91 -11.51
CA SER A 52 -10.90 -36.49 -11.86
C SER A 52 -9.92 -36.39 -10.70
N SER A 53 -9.31 -37.52 -10.36
CA SER A 53 -8.29 -37.60 -9.32
C SER A 53 -7.01 -36.88 -9.74
N GLU A 54 -6.70 -36.89 -11.05
CA GLU A 54 -5.54 -36.25 -11.66
C GLU A 54 -5.64 -34.73 -11.55
N VAL A 55 -6.81 -34.17 -11.86
CA VAL A 55 -7.06 -32.72 -11.74
C VAL A 55 -7.01 -32.28 -10.27
N LYS A 56 -7.61 -33.05 -9.35
CA LYS A 56 -7.55 -32.74 -7.91
C LYS A 56 -6.10 -32.78 -7.38
N LYS A 57 -5.29 -33.74 -7.82
CA LYS A 57 -3.85 -33.80 -7.50
C LYS A 57 -3.09 -32.58 -8.01
N ALA A 58 -3.33 -32.18 -9.26
CA ALA A 58 -2.69 -30.98 -9.83
C ALA A 58 -3.06 -29.71 -9.05
N ILE A 59 -4.34 -29.57 -8.66
CA ILE A 59 -4.81 -28.47 -7.82
C ILE A 59 -4.15 -28.51 -6.44
N LYS A 60 -4.07 -29.68 -5.79
CA LYS A 60 -3.41 -29.80 -4.48
C LYS A 60 -1.93 -29.43 -4.54
N LEU A 61 -1.21 -29.86 -5.58
CA LEU A 61 0.20 -29.49 -5.78
C LEU A 61 0.39 -27.98 -5.92
N LEU A 62 -0.53 -27.30 -6.62
CA LEU A 62 -0.53 -25.83 -6.72
C LEU A 62 -0.63 -25.17 -5.34
N PHE A 63 -1.49 -25.71 -4.47
CA PHE A 63 -1.65 -25.22 -3.09
C PHE A 63 -0.43 -25.52 -2.22
N GLU A 64 0.16 -26.71 -2.33
CA GLU A 64 1.35 -27.10 -1.58
C GLU A 64 2.61 -26.30 -1.97
N ASP A 65 2.79 -25.96 -3.25
CA ASP A 65 3.92 -25.13 -3.71
C ASP A 65 3.84 -23.72 -3.12
N TYR A 66 2.64 -23.15 -3.04
CA TYR A 66 2.42 -21.86 -2.42
C TYR A 66 2.57 -21.91 -0.89
N ASP A 67 2.06 -22.95 -0.22
CA ASP A 67 2.21 -23.13 1.23
C ASP A 67 3.68 -23.23 1.66
N LYS A 68 4.55 -23.86 0.85
CA LYS A 68 6.00 -23.86 1.07
C LYS A 68 6.61 -22.47 0.95
N LYS A 69 6.19 -21.67 -0.04
CA LYS A 69 6.65 -20.28 -0.21
C LYS A 69 6.18 -19.40 0.96
N ALA A 70 4.95 -19.56 1.42
CA ALA A 70 4.38 -18.81 2.54
C ALA A 70 5.04 -19.19 3.89
N ALA A 71 5.25 -20.48 4.16
CA ALA A 71 5.89 -20.94 5.39
C ALA A 71 7.36 -20.50 5.54
N ASN A 72 8.04 -20.23 4.42
CA ASN A 72 9.40 -19.67 4.39
C ASN A 72 9.45 -18.16 4.63
N ALA A 73 8.29 -17.48 4.68
CA ALA A 73 8.16 -16.04 4.88
C ALA A 73 7.57 -15.66 6.27
N THR A 74 7.41 -16.62 7.18
CA THR A 74 6.79 -16.41 8.50
C THR A 74 7.81 -16.55 9.64
N ASP A 75 7.98 -15.49 10.44
CA ASP A 75 9.04 -15.37 11.47
C ASP A 75 8.77 -16.12 12.79
N ASN A 76 7.55 -16.64 13.01
CA ASN A 76 7.15 -17.27 14.27
C ASN A 76 6.92 -18.78 14.10
N GLU A 77 7.78 -19.60 14.72
CA GLU A 77 7.71 -21.07 14.69
C GLU A 77 6.38 -21.64 15.24
N GLN A 78 5.72 -20.95 16.18
CA GLN A 78 4.43 -21.38 16.74
C GLN A 78 3.27 -21.13 15.76
N GLN A 79 3.27 -19.99 15.05
CA GLN A 79 2.33 -19.72 13.96
C GLN A 79 2.59 -20.60 12.75
N LYS A 80 3.86 -20.92 12.46
CA LYS A 80 4.26 -21.84 11.39
C LYS A 80 3.73 -23.25 11.65
N GLN A 81 3.87 -23.78 12.87
CA GLN A 81 3.27 -25.06 13.27
C GLN A 81 1.73 -25.03 13.22
N GLN A 82 1.10 -23.93 13.63
CA GLN A 82 -0.36 -23.78 13.59
C GLN A 82 -0.92 -23.62 12.16
N TYR A 83 -0.20 -22.93 11.27
CA TYR A 83 -0.56 -22.76 9.86
C TYR A 83 -0.37 -24.07 9.07
N GLN A 84 0.74 -24.78 9.30
CA GLN A 84 1.00 -26.11 8.74
C GLN A 84 0.01 -27.19 9.21
N ALA A 85 -0.68 -26.97 10.33
CA ALA A 85 -1.73 -27.86 10.83
C ALA A 85 -3.08 -27.71 10.10
N LEU A 86 -3.26 -26.69 9.25
CA LEU A 86 -4.43 -26.56 8.38
C LEU A 86 -4.30 -27.55 7.21
N LYS A 87 -4.71 -28.80 7.46
CA LYS A 87 -4.67 -29.89 6.46
C LYS A 87 -5.39 -29.51 5.17
N LEU A 88 -4.63 -29.41 4.07
CA LEU A 88 -5.10 -29.31 2.68
C LEU A 88 -5.59 -30.66 2.10
N GLU A 89 -5.65 -31.71 2.93
CA GLU A 89 -6.04 -33.07 2.55
C GLU A 89 -7.45 -33.13 1.93
N ALA A 90 -8.33 -32.19 2.30
CA ALA A 90 -9.70 -32.07 1.82
C ALA A 90 -9.85 -32.00 0.29
N ILE A 91 -8.85 -31.50 -0.45
CA ILE A 91 -8.92 -31.36 -1.91
C ILE A 91 -9.00 -32.74 -2.60
N GLU A 92 -8.24 -33.71 -2.10
CA GLU A 92 -8.25 -35.07 -2.61
C GLU A 92 -9.31 -35.95 -1.93
N GLU A 93 -9.54 -35.75 -0.63
CA GLU A 93 -10.50 -36.54 0.15
C GLU A 93 -11.95 -36.27 -0.24
N ALA A 94 -12.29 -35.02 -0.59
CA ALA A 94 -13.66 -34.69 -0.95
C ALA A 94 -14.07 -35.42 -2.25
N PRO A 95 -15.21 -36.12 -2.26
CA PRO A 95 -15.70 -36.84 -3.44
C PRO A 95 -15.84 -35.94 -4.67
N VAL A 96 -16.23 -34.68 -4.48
CA VAL A 96 -16.45 -33.71 -5.56
C VAL A 96 -15.67 -32.43 -5.29
N GLY A 97 -14.90 -31.97 -6.29
CA GLY A 97 -14.44 -30.59 -6.36
C GLY A 97 -15.43 -29.75 -7.16
N LEU A 98 -15.66 -28.51 -6.76
CA LEU A 98 -16.54 -27.58 -7.45
C LEU A 98 -15.83 -26.24 -7.59
N VAL A 99 -15.76 -25.70 -8.79
CA VAL A 99 -15.37 -24.31 -9.02
C VAL A 99 -16.61 -23.51 -9.31
N ILE A 100 -16.77 -22.42 -8.56
CA ILE A 100 -17.75 -21.38 -8.87
C ILE A 100 -16.94 -20.26 -9.50
N ALA A 101 -17.35 -19.76 -10.66
CA ALA A 101 -16.68 -18.72 -11.41
C ALA A 101 -17.68 -17.70 -11.95
N TYR A 102 -17.19 -16.57 -12.43
CA TYR A 102 -18.00 -15.57 -13.11
C TYR A 102 -17.39 -15.18 -14.46
N ASP A 103 -18.24 -14.97 -15.44
CA ASP A 103 -17.89 -14.62 -16.80
C ASP A 103 -17.88 -13.10 -16.97
N ARG A 104 -16.70 -12.52 -17.19
CA ARG A 104 -16.55 -11.08 -17.40
C ARG A 104 -17.07 -10.61 -18.75
N SER A 105 -17.19 -11.51 -19.73
CA SER A 105 -17.61 -11.13 -21.09
C SER A 105 -19.04 -10.63 -21.16
N VAL A 106 -19.88 -10.96 -20.17
CA VAL A 106 -21.26 -10.45 -20.04
C VAL A 106 -21.32 -8.93 -19.93
N LEU A 107 -20.22 -8.27 -19.53
CA LEU A 107 -20.12 -6.81 -19.48
C LEU A 107 -19.91 -6.18 -20.87
N ASN A 108 -19.55 -6.97 -21.88
CA ASN A 108 -19.34 -6.48 -23.25
C ASN A 108 -20.65 -6.24 -24.00
N SER A 109 -21.77 -6.76 -23.48
CA SER A 109 -23.11 -6.59 -24.04
C SER A 109 -23.98 -5.73 -23.12
N PHE A 110 -24.36 -4.54 -23.57
CA PHE A 110 -25.26 -3.67 -22.81
C PHE A 110 -26.66 -4.32 -22.71
N THR A 111 -27.16 -4.44 -21.49
CA THR A 111 -28.55 -4.85 -21.19
C THR A 111 -29.20 -3.78 -20.31
N ILE A 112 -30.53 -3.64 -20.35
CA ILE A 112 -31.21 -2.66 -19.50
C ILE A 112 -31.01 -3.07 -18.02
N GLY A 113 -30.39 -2.20 -17.23
CA GLY A 113 -30.03 -2.47 -15.83
C GLY A 113 -28.58 -2.91 -15.60
N THR A 114 -27.78 -3.13 -16.66
CA THR A 114 -26.35 -3.45 -16.57
C THR A 114 -25.48 -2.24 -16.86
N VAL A 115 -25.43 -1.30 -15.91
CA VAL A 115 -24.19 -0.54 -15.63
C VAL A 115 -23.48 -1.28 -14.49
N GLY A 116 -23.14 -2.54 -14.73
CA GLY A 116 -22.52 -3.41 -13.73
C GLY A 116 -21.00 -3.22 -13.71
N SER A 117 -20.41 -3.01 -12.54
CA SER A 117 -18.97 -3.14 -12.36
C SER A 117 -18.58 -4.62 -12.30
N ASN A 118 -17.30 -4.93 -12.52
CA ASN A 118 -16.74 -6.27 -12.29
C ASN A 118 -17.07 -6.81 -10.88
N GLU A 119 -17.20 -5.94 -9.88
CA GLU A 119 -17.58 -6.34 -8.52
C GLU A 119 -19.04 -6.81 -8.43
N ALA A 120 -19.97 -6.19 -9.18
CA ALA A 120 -21.38 -6.57 -9.15
C ALA A 120 -21.62 -8.01 -9.66
N ILE A 121 -20.95 -8.40 -10.73
CA ILE A 121 -21.03 -9.76 -11.28
C ILE A 121 -20.35 -10.78 -10.34
N LYS A 122 -19.23 -10.40 -9.70
CA LYS A 122 -18.55 -11.22 -8.70
C LYS A 122 -19.42 -11.46 -7.47
N PHE A 123 -20.09 -10.44 -6.94
CA PHE A 123 -21.01 -10.59 -5.80
C PHE A 123 -22.23 -11.45 -6.12
N SER A 124 -22.71 -11.40 -7.37
CA SER A 124 -23.78 -12.30 -7.83
C SER A 124 -23.35 -13.77 -7.74
N ALA A 125 -22.10 -14.09 -8.11
CA ALA A 125 -21.54 -15.44 -7.93
C ALA A 125 -21.35 -15.83 -6.45
N VAL A 126 -21.09 -14.87 -5.55
CA VAL A 126 -21.05 -15.13 -4.10
C VAL A 126 -22.41 -15.54 -3.56
N CYS A 127 -23.50 -14.91 -4.01
CA CYS A 127 -24.86 -15.32 -3.65
C CYS A 127 -25.15 -16.76 -4.11
N ALA A 128 -24.70 -17.13 -5.31
CA ALA A 128 -24.81 -18.50 -5.81
C ALA A 128 -24.08 -19.51 -4.93
N ALA A 129 -22.84 -19.19 -4.52
CA ALA A 129 -22.08 -20.02 -3.59
C ALA A 129 -22.82 -20.22 -2.25
N GLN A 130 -23.42 -19.16 -1.70
CA GLN A 130 -24.20 -19.25 -0.47
C GLN A 130 -25.42 -20.16 -0.62
N ASN A 131 -26.18 -20.05 -1.70
CA ASN A 131 -27.35 -20.89 -1.94
C ASN A 131 -26.98 -22.36 -2.11
N ILE A 132 -25.90 -22.66 -2.83
CA ILE A 132 -25.35 -24.01 -2.96
C ILE A 132 -25.01 -24.58 -1.58
N TRP A 133 -24.35 -23.79 -0.72
CA TRP A 133 -23.99 -24.23 0.62
C TRP A 133 -25.20 -24.60 1.48
N LEU A 134 -26.24 -23.76 1.45
CA LEU A 134 -27.47 -23.98 2.22
C LEU A 134 -28.22 -25.22 1.70
N SER A 135 -28.31 -25.38 0.38
CA SER A 135 -28.94 -26.55 -0.25
C SER A 135 -28.20 -27.84 0.07
N LEU A 136 -26.85 -27.84 0.06
CA LEU A 136 -26.06 -29.00 0.49
C LEU A 136 -26.33 -29.32 1.97
N THR A 137 -26.35 -28.29 2.83
CA THR A 137 -26.57 -28.44 4.27
C THR A 137 -27.94 -29.06 4.58
N GLU A 138 -29.00 -28.60 3.89
CA GLU A 138 -30.35 -29.19 3.98
C GLU A 138 -30.34 -30.70 3.69
N GLN A 139 -29.54 -31.10 2.70
CA GLN A 139 -29.46 -32.48 2.20
C GLN A 139 -28.51 -33.37 3.02
N GLY A 140 -27.91 -32.86 4.09
CA GLY A 140 -26.95 -33.59 4.93
C GLY A 140 -25.51 -33.63 4.37
N TYR A 141 -25.20 -32.79 3.37
CA TYR A 141 -23.88 -32.61 2.80
C TYR A 141 -23.32 -31.24 3.20
N SER A 142 -22.06 -30.97 2.86
CA SER A 142 -21.46 -29.65 3.04
C SER A 142 -20.52 -29.36 1.88
N MET A 143 -20.11 -28.09 1.80
CA MET A 143 -18.89 -27.72 1.09
C MET A 143 -17.86 -27.08 2.01
N GLY A 144 -16.64 -26.90 1.52
CA GLY A 144 -15.52 -26.22 2.16
C GLY A 144 -14.81 -25.31 1.16
N TRP A 145 -14.50 -24.08 1.54
CA TRP A 145 -13.90 -23.08 0.64
C TRP A 145 -12.38 -23.13 0.75
N VAL A 146 -11.72 -23.39 -0.38
CA VAL A 146 -10.27 -23.27 -0.56
C VAL A 146 -9.96 -22.00 -1.35
N SER A 147 -9.21 -21.08 -0.73
CA SER A 147 -8.87 -19.78 -1.33
C SER A 147 -7.78 -19.96 -2.37
N ILE A 148 -8.01 -19.54 -3.61
CA ILE A 148 -7.03 -19.69 -4.72
C ILE A 148 -5.87 -18.71 -4.53
N LEU A 149 -4.63 -19.21 -4.58
CA LEU A 149 -3.42 -18.43 -4.29
C LEU A 149 -2.66 -18.03 -5.57
N ASN A 150 -2.82 -18.78 -6.66
CA ASN A 150 -2.29 -18.45 -7.99
C ASN A 150 -3.37 -18.70 -9.05
N TYR A 151 -4.05 -17.63 -9.47
CA TYR A 151 -5.16 -17.71 -10.42
C TYR A 151 -4.73 -18.13 -11.83
N HIS A 152 -3.52 -17.76 -12.27
CA HIS A 152 -3.05 -18.05 -13.62
C HIS A 152 -2.85 -19.55 -13.84
N GLU A 153 -2.07 -20.20 -12.97
CA GLU A 153 -1.82 -21.64 -13.04
C GLU A 153 -3.09 -22.44 -12.76
N PHE A 154 -3.94 -21.99 -11.83
CA PHE A 154 -5.23 -22.62 -11.55
C PHE A 154 -6.15 -22.63 -12.79
N LYS A 155 -6.25 -21.51 -13.51
CA LYS A 155 -7.02 -21.44 -14.78
C LYS A 155 -6.41 -22.35 -15.84
N SER A 156 -5.07 -22.43 -15.91
CA SER A 156 -4.37 -23.33 -16.83
C SER A 156 -4.67 -24.80 -16.57
N ILE A 157 -4.70 -25.24 -15.30
CA ILE A 157 -5.03 -26.64 -14.93
C ILE A 157 -6.44 -27.01 -15.40
N LEU A 158 -7.38 -26.07 -15.32
CA LEU A 158 -8.79 -26.29 -15.64
C LEU A 158 -9.17 -25.96 -17.08
N GLY A 159 -8.24 -25.42 -17.87
CA GLY A 159 -8.51 -24.94 -19.23
C GLY A 159 -9.54 -23.81 -19.28
N LEU A 160 -9.60 -22.96 -18.24
CA LEU A 160 -10.57 -21.87 -18.17
C LEU A 160 -10.17 -20.71 -19.11
N PRO A 161 -11.11 -20.19 -19.92
CA PRO A 161 -10.86 -19.01 -20.75
C PRO A 161 -10.48 -17.78 -19.94
N GLU A 162 -9.79 -16.83 -20.58
CA GLU A 162 -9.32 -15.61 -19.92
C GLU A 162 -10.45 -14.77 -19.31
N ASN A 163 -11.63 -14.76 -19.94
CA ASN A 163 -12.80 -14.03 -19.45
C ASN A 163 -13.51 -14.70 -18.26
N ILE A 164 -13.22 -15.98 -17.96
CA ILE A 164 -13.82 -16.70 -16.82
C ILE A 164 -12.91 -16.55 -15.60
N GLU A 165 -13.44 -15.92 -14.55
CA GLU A 165 -12.71 -15.72 -13.29
C GLU A 165 -13.24 -16.64 -12.20
N PRO A 166 -12.42 -17.55 -11.65
CA PRO A 166 -12.80 -18.35 -10.49
C PRO A 166 -13.10 -17.48 -9.27
N LEU A 167 -14.23 -17.73 -8.60
CA LEU A 167 -14.51 -17.19 -7.27
C LEU A 167 -13.72 -17.96 -6.20
N GLY A 168 -13.67 -19.29 -6.33
CA GLY A 168 -12.97 -20.17 -5.39
C GLY A 168 -13.05 -21.64 -5.82
N TYR A 169 -12.24 -22.48 -5.18
CA TYR A 169 -12.34 -23.94 -5.27
C TYR A 169 -13.06 -24.46 -4.03
N PHE A 170 -14.07 -25.30 -4.23
CA PHE A 170 -14.94 -25.82 -3.19
C PHE A 170 -14.87 -27.34 -3.13
N CYS A 171 -14.51 -27.87 -1.96
CA CYS A 171 -14.61 -29.30 -1.68
C CYS A 171 -16.06 -29.63 -1.30
N VAL A 172 -16.68 -30.64 -1.88
CA VAL A 172 -18.09 -31.04 -1.64
C VAL A 172 -18.15 -32.52 -1.24
N GLY A 173 -18.85 -32.81 -0.14
CA GLY A 173 -18.98 -34.16 0.42
C GLY A 173 -19.83 -34.20 1.68
N LYS A 174 -20.01 -35.40 2.27
CA LYS A 174 -20.59 -35.51 3.61
C LYS A 174 -19.54 -35.13 4.66
N PRO A 175 -19.87 -34.32 5.67
CA PRO A 175 -18.91 -33.95 6.70
C PRO A 175 -18.51 -35.17 7.54
N ALA A 176 -17.21 -35.39 7.74
CA ALA A 176 -16.69 -36.53 8.52
C ALA A 176 -16.98 -36.42 10.03
N SER A 177 -17.30 -35.22 10.51
CA SER A 177 -17.75 -35.01 11.89
C SER A 177 -18.76 -33.88 11.98
N ASN A 178 -19.58 -33.94 13.04
CA ASN A 178 -20.60 -32.93 13.30
C ASN A 178 -20.12 -31.75 14.15
N TYR A 179 -18.84 -31.74 14.57
CA TYR A 179 -18.18 -30.68 15.35
C TYR A 179 -19.08 -30.04 16.43
N GLU A 180 -19.90 -30.83 17.12
CA GLU A 180 -20.87 -30.36 18.12
C GLU A 180 -21.72 -29.13 17.69
N HIS A 181 -21.98 -28.96 16.38
CA HIS A 181 -22.66 -27.80 15.82
C HIS A 181 -21.94 -26.44 16.02
N GLN A 182 -20.61 -26.45 16.18
CA GLN A 182 -19.77 -25.24 16.28
C GLN A 182 -18.73 -25.17 15.15
N PRO A 183 -18.35 -23.96 14.67
CA PRO A 183 -17.25 -23.80 13.74
C PRO A 183 -15.94 -24.33 14.32
N MET A 184 -15.15 -25.07 13.53
CA MET A 184 -13.87 -25.66 13.98
C MET A 184 -12.91 -24.62 14.59
N LEU A 185 -12.85 -23.40 14.01
CA LEU A 185 -12.03 -22.31 14.54
C LEU A 185 -12.46 -21.83 15.93
N GLN A 186 -13.75 -21.98 16.29
CA GLN A 186 -14.23 -21.68 17.64
C GLN A 186 -13.83 -22.78 18.63
N GLN A 187 -13.96 -24.05 18.23
CA GLN A 187 -13.56 -25.19 19.06
C GLN A 187 -12.06 -25.19 19.36
N LEU A 188 -11.25 -24.79 18.38
CA LEU A 188 -9.80 -24.63 18.56
C LEU A 188 -9.41 -23.37 19.37
N GLY A 189 -10.39 -22.54 19.77
CA GLY A 189 -10.16 -21.32 20.56
C GLY A 189 -9.59 -20.15 19.77
N TRP A 190 -9.65 -20.16 18.43
CA TRP A 190 -8.99 -19.16 17.59
C TRP A 190 -9.76 -17.84 17.50
N LYS A 191 -11.09 -17.92 17.36
CA LYS A 191 -11.94 -16.73 17.29
C LYS A 191 -13.38 -17.09 17.63
N LYS A 192 -14.03 -16.29 18.47
CA LYS A 192 -15.46 -16.45 18.80
C LYS A 192 -16.31 -15.61 17.86
N LYS A 193 -17.39 -16.18 17.32
CA LYS A 193 -18.39 -15.41 16.55
C LYS A 193 -19.32 -14.73 17.53
N GLU A 194 -19.60 -13.45 17.29
CA GLU A 194 -20.61 -12.72 18.05
C GLU A 194 -21.99 -13.37 17.88
N PRO A 195 -22.77 -13.50 18.97
CA PRO A 195 -24.07 -14.18 18.92
C PRO A 195 -25.14 -13.39 18.14
N PHE A 196 -24.93 -12.08 17.97
CA PHE A 196 -25.88 -11.18 17.29
C PHE A 196 -25.17 -10.33 16.23
N PRO A 197 -25.84 -9.98 15.11
CA PRO A 197 -25.30 -9.00 14.18
C PRO A 197 -25.17 -7.64 14.88
N ALA A 198 -24.06 -6.94 14.64
CA ALA A 198 -23.96 -5.54 15.00
C ALA A 198 -24.84 -4.75 14.02
N ILE A 199 -25.93 -4.16 14.52
CA ILE A 199 -26.86 -3.35 13.75
C ILE A 199 -26.74 -1.92 14.27
N THR A 200 -26.44 -0.99 13.37
CA THR A 200 -26.47 0.43 13.67
C THR A 200 -27.44 1.12 12.71
N ALA A 201 -28.51 1.70 13.25
CA ALA A 201 -29.48 2.46 12.47
C ALA A 201 -28.95 3.86 12.17
N ILE A 202 -29.17 4.33 10.93
CA ILE A 202 -28.77 5.66 10.49
C ILE A 202 -30.03 6.48 10.23
N ASP A 203 -30.47 7.20 11.25
CA ASP A 203 -31.70 8.01 11.22
C ASP A 203 -31.41 9.53 11.21
N SER A 204 -30.13 9.91 11.29
CA SER A 204 -29.64 11.30 11.32
C SER A 204 -28.16 11.41 10.88
N GLU A 205 -27.70 12.64 10.58
CA GLU A 205 -26.28 12.90 10.26
C GLU A 205 -25.34 12.48 11.42
N GLN A 206 -25.73 12.69 12.67
CA GLN A 206 -24.98 12.24 13.86
C GLN A 206 -24.88 10.71 13.97
N SER A 207 -25.93 9.98 13.56
CA SER A 207 -25.87 8.52 13.52
C SER A 207 -24.99 7.97 12.39
N LYS A 208 -24.73 8.73 11.31
CA LYS A 208 -23.71 8.34 10.30
C LYS A 208 -22.31 8.38 10.90
N GLU A 209 -21.98 9.44 11.66
CA GLU A 209 -20.69 9.58 12.33
C GLU A 209 -20.47 8.46 13.37
N ALA A 210 -21.51 8.08 14.11
CA ALA A 210 -21.47 6.95 15.02
C ALA A 210 -21.20 5.60 14.30
N VAL A 211 -21.82 5.35 13.14
CA VAL A 211 -21.54 4.16 12.32
C VAL A 211 -20.08 4.12 11.88
N ILE A 212 -19.56 5.23 11.37
CA ILE A 212 -18.16 5.34 10.92
C ILE A 212 -17.22 5.07 12.11
N SER A 213 -17.48 5.66 13.27
CA SER A 213 -16.69 5.43 14.49
C SER A 213 -16.72 3.98 14.96
N SER A 214 -17.88 3.31 14.91
CA SER A 214 -18.00 1.91 15.38
C SER A 214 -17.36 0.87 14.44
N ILE A 215 -17.23 1.20 13.14
CA ILE A 215 -16.49 0.40 12.16
C ILE A 215 -14.98 0.63 12.32
N GLU A 216 -14.57 1.86 12.64
CA GLU A 216 -13.19 2.20 13.00
C GLU A 216 -12.78 1.54 14.34
N GLU A 217 -13.68 1.42 15.33
CA GLU A 217 -13.44 0.75 16.63
C GLU A 217 -12.98 -0.72 16.50
N LYS A 218 -13.54 -1.49 15.56
CA LYS A 218 -13.14 -2.91 15.36
C LYS A 218 -11.83 -3.10 14.61
N VAL A 219 -11.36 -2.09 13.88
CA VAL A 219 -10.02 -2.06 13.26
C VAL A 219 -8.99 -1.42 14.20
N THR A 220 -9.44 -0.67 15.21
CA THR A 220 -8.57 0.09 16.14
C THR A 220 -8.22 -0.64 17.43
N GLU A 221 -8.93 -1.68 17.92
CA GLU A 221 -8.59 -2.30 19.21
C GLU A 221 -7.10 -2.69 19.39
N PRO A 222 -6.43 -3.38 18.44
CA PRO A 222 -5.01 -3.71 18.58
C PRO A 222 -4.11 -2.46 18.54
N ASN A 223 -4.44 -1.49 17.70
CA ASN A 223 -3.69 -0.24 17.54
C ASN A 223 -3.87 0.70 18.74
N ALA A 224 -5.06 0.74 19.34
CA ALA A 224 -5.36 1.53 20.54
C ALA A 224 -4.64 0.95 21.76
N ILE A 225 -4.59 -0.38 21.90
CA ILE A 225 -3.81 -1.05 22.96
C ILE A 225 -2.32 -0.71 22.80
N LEU A 226 -1.74 -0.89 21.60
CA LEU A 226 -0.33 -0.59 21.37
C LEU A 226 -0.03 0.90 21.59
N SER A 227 -0.89 1.79 21.09
CA SER A 227 -0.75 3.24 21.28
C SER A 227 -0.73 3.60 22.77
N ASN A 228 -1.64 3.05 23.56
CA ASN A 228 -1.69 3.25 25.00
C ASN A 228 -0.45 2.68 25.71
N GLN A 229 0.04 1.51 25.29
CA GLN A 229 1.26 0.91 25.83
C GLN A 229 2.50 1.76 25.50
N LEU A 230 2.60 2.28 24.28
CA LEU A 230 3.66 3.20 23.87
C LEU A 230 3.62 4.48 24.70
N GLN A 231 2.44 5.12 24.80
CA GLN A 231 2.27 6.34 25.58
C GLN A 231 2.63 6.12 27.06
N HIS A 232 2.12 5.04 27.66
CA HIS A 232 2.47 4.66 29.02
C HIS A 232 3.98 4.43 29.21
N LYS A 233 4.65 3.78 28.25
CA LYS A 233 6.10 3.55 28.30
C LYS A 233 6.89 4.87 28.18
N ILE A 234 6.42 5.80 27.35
CA ILE A 234 7.01 7.14 27.15
C ILE A 234 6.86 8.00 28.42
N ASP A 235 5.67 8.00 29.03
CA ASP A 235 5.35 8.84 30.19
C ASP A 235 6.04 8.37 31.46
N ASN A 236 6.28 7.06 31.58
CA ASN A 236 6.97 6.49 32.74
C ASN A 236 8.50 6.51 32.65
N LYS A 237 9.08 7.07 31.58
CA LYS A 237 10.52 7.36 31.56
C LYS A 237 10.86 8.40 32.62
N THR A 238 12.08 8.35 33.17
CA THR A 238 12.62 9.23 34.22
C THR A 238 12.75 10.71 33.81
N LYS A 239 11.64 11.33 33.42
CA LYS A 239 11.47 12.71 32.98
C LYS A 239 10.07 13.20 33.38
N PRO A 240 9.84 14.52 33.51
CA PRO A 240 8.49 15.04 33.50
C PRO A 240 7.76 14.64 32.20
N THR A 241 6.47 14.34 32.29
CA THR A 241 5.61 14.05 31.12
C THR A 241 5.73 15.15 30.08
N GLY A 242 5.98 14.78 28.81
CA GLY A 242 6.14 15.70 27.70
C GLY A 242 7.47 16.48 27.64
N ALA A 243 8.42 16.27 28.56
CA ALA A 243 9.65 17.06 28.62
C ALA A 243 10.59 16.89 27.41
N LEU A 244 10.46 15.82 26.62
CA LEU A 244 11.22 15.62 25.37
C LEU A 244 10.46 16.11 24.13
N GLY A 245 9.27 16.71 24.30
CA GLY A 245 8.52 17.36 23.23
C GLY A 245 8.28 16.46 22.02
N ASP A 246 8.65 16.94 20.83
CA ASP A 246 8.40 16.25 19.56
C ASP A 246 9.12 14.89 19.43
N LEU A 247 10.19 14.65 20.19
CA LEU A 247 10.82 13.33 20.21
C LEU A 247 9.88 12.26 20.79
N GLU A 248 9.00 12.63 21.73
CA GLU A 248 8.01 11.70 22.31
C GLU A 248 6.98 11.29 21.25
N ALA A 249 6.45 12.27 20.52
CA ALA A 249 5.51 12.02 19.42
C ALA A 249 6.16 11.19 18.30
N LEU A 250 7.43 11.48 17.95
CA LEU A 250 8.18 10.72 16.96
C LEU A 250 8.40 9.27 17.41
N ALA A 251 8.77 9.03 18.68
CA ALA A 251 8.95 7.67 19.20
C ALA A 251 7.64 6.88 19.21
N HIS A 252 6.53 7.53 19.57
CA HIS A 252 5.19 6.94 19.49
C HIS A 252 4.86 6.54 18.05
N GLN A 253 5.03 7.47 17.09
CA GLN A 253 4.80 7.21 15.67
C GLN A 253 5.63 6.03 15.15
N ILE A 254 6.93 5.99 15.45
CA ILE A 254 7.82 4.90 15.03
C ILE A 254 7.36 3.56 15.63
N GLY A 255 6.99 3.55 16.91
CA GLY A 255 6.44 2.37 17.57
C GLY A 255 5.15 1.88 16.94
N MET A 256 4.26 2.79 16.52
CA MET A 256 3.03 2.46 15.81
C MET A 256 3.30 1.91 14.40
N VAL A 257 4.24 2.50 13.65
CA VAL A 257 4.62 2.01 12.31
C VAL A 257 5.23 0.61 12.39
N PHE A 258 6.15 0.39 13.33
CA PHE A 258 6.82 -0.91 13.51
C PHE A 258 6.01 -1.90 14.35
N GLN A 259 4.85 -1.49 14.85
CA GLN A 259 3.94 -2.31 15.64
C GLN A 259 4.61 -2.92 16.89
N THR A 260 5.38 -2.11 17.61
CA THR A 260 6.14 -2.55 18.79
C THR A 260 6.38 -1.40 19.78
N THR A 261 6.43 -1.73 21.08
CA THR A 261 6.80 -0.77 22.14
C THR A 261 8.32 -0.57 22.24
N SER A 262 9.11 -1.39 21.56
CA SER A 262 10.59 -1.33 21.57
C SER A 262 11.11 -1.30 20.13
N PRO A 263 10.84 -0.23 19.37
CA PRO A 263 11.23 -0.13 17.97
C PRO A 263 12.75 -0.18 17.80
N GLN A 264 13.22 -0.64 16.63
CA GLN A 264 14.63 -0.56 16.23
C GLN A 264 14.70 -0.18 14.75
N ILE A 265 15.58 0.75 14.41
CA ILE A 265 15.87 1.07 13.00
C ILE A 265 16.89 0.07 12.47
N LYS A 266 16.60 -0.54 11.33
CA LYS A 266 17.41 -1.57 10.68
C LYS A 266 17.74 -1.13 9.26
N GLN A 267 19.04 -1.21 8.92
CA GLN A 267 19.57 -0.93 7.58
C GLN A 267 19.00 0.35 6.97
N PRO A 268 19.08 1.53 7.64
CA PRO A 268 18.49 2.75 7.12
C PRO A 268 19.05 3.04 5.73
N HIS A 269 18.17 3.38 4.78
CA HIS A 269 18.57 3.55 3.39
C HIS A 269 18.02 4.85 2.82
N LEU A 270 18.74 5.46 1.88
CA LEU A 270 18.33 6.66 1.18
C LEU A 270 18.47 6.45 -0.32
N VAL A 271 17.45 6.87 -1.06
CA VAL A 271 17.39 6.70 -2.50
C VAL A 271 17.24 8.05 -3.17
N VAL A 272 18.22 8.41 -4.01
CA VAL A 272 18.18 9.64 -4.82
C VAL A 272 17.71 9.28 -6.23
N PHE A 273 16.56 9.81 -6.63
CA PHE A 273 16.05 9.65 -7.99
C PHE A 273 16.42 10.86 -8.84
N ALA A 274 17.06 10.62 -9.99
CA ALA A 274 17.51 11.67 -10.89
C ALA A 274 16.77 11.65 -12.24
N ALA A 275 16.26 12.80 -12.67
CA ALA A 275 15.67 12.97 -13.99
C ALA A 275 15.74 14.43 -14.48
N ASP A 276 15.79 14.61 -15.79
CA ASP A 276 15.74 15.94 -16.42
C ASP A 276 14.31 16.35 -16.78
N HIS A 277 14.06 17.66 -16.79
CA HIS A 277 12.75 18.22 -17.08
C HIS A 277 12.75 19.06 -18.34
N GLY A 278 11.82 18.80 -19.26
CA GLY A 278 11.72 19.57 -20.52
C GLY A 278 11.48 21.07 -20.30
N ILE A 279 10.80 21.44 -19.21
CA ILE A 279 10.55 22.84 -18.85
C ILE A 279 11.85 23.63 -18.58
N ALA A 280 12.94 22.95 -18.21
CA ALA A 280 14.24 23.57 -17.95
C ALA A 280 14.78 24.35 -19.16
N ASN A 281 14.41 23.94 -20.38
CA ASN A 281 14.84 24.58 -21.64
C ASN A 281 14.29 26.00 -21.83
N HIS A 282 13.37 26.46 -20.98
CA HIS A 282 12.72 27.76 -21.09
C HIS A 282 13.20 28.78 -20.03
N GLY A 283 14.29 28.49 -19.31
CA GLY A 283 14.89 29.46 -18.38
C GLY A 283 14.22 29.52 -17.00
N VAL A 284 13.65 28.39 -16.55
CA VAL A 284 13.07 28.25 -15.19
C VAL A 284 14.12 27.89 -14.13
N SER A 285 15.39 27.69 -14.52
CA SER A 285 16.52 27.36 -13.65
C SER A 285 17.70 28.30 -13.90
N ALA A 286 18.51 28.55 -12.87
CA ALA A 286 19.77 29.26 -12.98
C ALA A 286 20.89 28.42 -13.61
N TYR A 287 20.76 27.09 -13.61
CA TYR A 287 21.77 26.14 -14.06
C TYR A 287 21.37 25.46 -15.37
N PRO A 288 22.34 25.11 -16.24
CA PRO A 288 22.09 24.36 -17.46
C PRO A 288 21.68 22.92 -17.13
N GLN A 289 20.90 22.29 -18.03
CA GLN A 289 20.33 20.95 -17.81
C GLN A 289 21.40 19.86 -17.60
N GLU A 290 22.59 20.02 -18.19
CA GLU A 290 23.71 19.08 -18.04
C GLU A 290 24.18 18.88 -16.58
N VAL A 291 23.87 19.84 -15.68
CA VAL A 291 24.22 19.75 -14.26
C VAL A 291 23.58 18.54 -13.60
N THR A 292 22.38 18.09 -14.03
CA THR A 292 21.75 16.86 -13.50
C THR A 292 22.70 15.68 -13.62
N ARG A 293 23.27 15.47 -14.82
CA ARG A 293 24.22 14.39 -15.08
C ARG A 293 25.52 14.55 -14.31
N GLN A 294 26.06 15.77 -14.25
CA GLN A 294 27.30 16.05 -13.53
C GLN A 294 27.15 15.73 -12.04
N MET A 295 26.00 16.08 -11.44
CA MET A 295 25.69 15.74 -10.07
C MET A 295 25.49 14.24 -9.86
N VAL A 296 24.87 13.53 -10.80
CA VAL A 296 24.83 12.06 -10.74
C VAL A 296 26.23 11.45 -10.74
N SER A 297 27.14 11.92 -11.59
CA SER A 297 28.55 11.52 -11.53
C SER A 297 29.17 11.83 -10.16
N ASN A 298 28.92 13.02 -9.61
CA ASN A 298 29.41 13.42 -8.28
C ASN A 298 28.86 12.51 -7.16
N PHE A 299 27.58 12.10 -7.22
CA PHE A 299 27.01 11.14 -6.26
C PHE A 299 27.71 9.79 -6.33
N LEU A 300 28.00 9.31 -7.53
CA LEU A 300 28.67 8.03 -7.76
C LEU A 300 30.13 8.04 -7.29
N GLU A 301 30.78 9.19 -7.35
CA GLU A 301 32.14 9.43 -6.86
C GLU A 301 32.20 9.73 -5.35
N GLY A 302 31.05 9.92 -4.70
CA GLY A 302 30.98 10.18 -3.26
C GLY A 302 31.18 11.64 -2.86
N GLY A 303 31.13 12.57 -3.81
CA GLY A 303 31.53 13.98 -3.59
C GLY A 303 30.40 14.94 -3.22
N ALA A 304 29.13 14.51 -3.16
CA ALA A 304 28.02 15.39 -2.80
C ALA A 304 27.74 15.42 -1.29
N ALA A 305 26.96 16.42 -0.86
CA ALA A 305 26.59 16.57 0.55
C ALA A 305 25.84 15.35 1.08
N ILE A 306 24.93 14.78 0.28
CA ILE A 306 24.19 13.57 0.66
C ILE A 306 25.12 12.38 0.90
N ASN A 307 26.19 12.22 0.13
CA ASN A 307 27.18 11.16 0.34
C ASN A 307 27.83 11.30 1.72
N VAL A 308 28.30 12.51 2.04
CA VAL A 308 28.95 12.82 3.32
C VAL A 308 28.03 12.52 4.49
N PHE A 309 26.77 12.98 4.43
CA PHE A 309 25.81 12.78 5.53
C PHE A 309 25.34 11.33 5.65
N CYS A 310 25.15 10.61 4.54
CA CYS A 310 24.84 9.18 4.58
C CYS A 310 26.01 8.39 5.19
N THR A 311 27.26 8.67 4.79
CA THR A 311 28.44 8.02 5.39
C THR A 311 28.55 8.32 6.89
N GLN A 312 28.41 9.58 7.30
CA GLN A 312 28.45 9.97 8.72
C GLN A 312 27.43 9.18 9.56
N ASN A 313 26.22 9.03 9.03
CA ASN A 313 25.09 8.44 9.75
C ASN A 313 24.88 6.94 9.44
N GLN A 314 25.80 6.32 8.71
CA GLN A 314 25.73 4.89 8.32
C GLN A 314 24.42 4.54 7.60
N ILE A 315 23.97 5.43 6.73
CA ILE A 315 22.77 5.26 5.89
C ILE A 315 23.24 4.72 4.53
N GLY A 316 22.65 3.61 4.09
CA GLY A 316 22.86 3.09 2.74
C GLY A 316 22.39 4.09 1.70
N LEU A 317 23.12 4.23 0.58
CA LEU A 317 22.79 5.21 -0.46
C LEU A 317 22.69 4.53 -1.83
N SER A 318 21.55 4.71 -2.48
CA SER A 318 21.31 4.27 -3.86
C SER A 318 20.98 5.45 -4.76
N ILE A 319 21.61 5.48 -5.93
CA ILE A 319 21.32 6.48 -6.96
C ILE A 319 20.52 5.80 -8.07
N VAL A 320 19.42 6.42 -8.46
CA VAL A 320 18.49 5.90 -9.48
C VAL A 320 18.45 6.87 -10.63
N ASP A 321 18.77 6.39 -11.83
CA ASP A 321 18.49 7.13 -13.06
C ASP A 321 17.05 6.88 -13.46
N ALA A 322 16.16 7.80 -13.10
CA ALA A 322 14.74 7.77 -13.42
C ALA A 322 14.45 8.37 -14.80
N GLY A 323 15.33 9.24 -15.30
CA GLY A 323 15.06 9.99 -16.51
C GLY A 323 16.11 11.01 -16.90
N VAL A 324 17.39 10.80 -16.58
CA VAL A 324 18.45 11.78 -16.91
C VAL A 324 18.61 11.85 -18.44
N ASN A 325 18.82 13.04 -19.00
CA ASN A 325 19.10 13.23 -20.42
C ASN A 325 20.55 12.84 -20.76
N TYR A 326 20.90 11.60 -20.45
CA TYR A 326 22.21 11.00 -20.69
C TYR A 326 22.17 9.47 -20.59
N ASP A 327 23.03 8.81 -21.38
CA ASP A 327 23.27 7.37 -21.30
C ASP A 327 24.53 7.11 -20.48
N PHE A 328 24.35 6.70 -19.22
CA PHE A 328 25.46 6.25 -18.38
C PHE A 328 25.98 4.88 -18.85
N PRO A 329 27.28 4.59 -18.69
CA PRO A 329 27.83 3.26 -18.94
C PRO A 329 27.09 2.17 -18.15
N THR A 330 26.85 1.01 -18.75
CA THR A 330 26.08 -0.10 -18.16
C THR A 330 26.73 -0.73 -16.91
N ASN A 331 28.03 -0.49 -16.71
CA ASN A 331 28.78 -0.95 -15.55
C ASN A 331 28.82 0.07 -14.39
N THR A 332 28.11 1.19 -14.52
CA THR A 332 28.04 2.22 -13.47
C THR A 332 27.24 1.68 -12.28
N LYS A 333 27.65 2.01 -11.04
CA LYS A 333 26.92 1.64 -9.81
C LYS A 333 25.66 2.50 -9.61
N LEU A 334 24.74 2.40 -10.58
CA LEU A 334 23.55 3.21 -10.75
C LEU A 334 22.37 2.28 -11.02
N ILE A 335 21.22 2.53 -10.39
CA ILE A 335 20.00 1.76 -10.69
C ILE A 335 19.40 2.31 -11.99
N HIS A 336 19.37 1.47 -13.02
CA HIS A 336 18.89 1.82 -14.35
C HIS A 336 17.35 1.74 -14.44
N ASN A 337 16.68 2.85 -14.13
CA ASN A 337 15.21 2.95 -14.08
C ASN A 337 14.63 3.96 -15.07
N LYS A 338 15.42 4.35 -16.07
CA LYS A 338 15.11 5.45 -16.98
C LYS A 338 13.79 5.19 -17.71
N ILE A 339 12.91 6.20 -17.72
CA ILE A 339 11.67 6.19 -18.52
C ILE A 339 11.95 6.72 -19.92
N GLY A 340 12.57 7.91 -19.97
CA GLY A 340 13.05 8.58 -21.17
C GLY A 340 14.20 9.54 -20.86
N LYS A 341 14.73 10.21 -21.87
CA LYS A 341 15.78 11.23 -21.72
C LYS A 341 15.18 12.58 -21.35
N GLY A 342 14.79 12.70 -20.09
CA GLY A 342 14.03 13.82 -19.57
C GLY A 342 12.57 13.82 -20.03
N THR A 343 11.72 14.53 -19.28
CA THR A 343 10.33 14.74 -19.69
C THR A 343 10.23 15.69 -20.87
N GLN A 344 9.10 15.67 -21.57
CA GLN A 344 8.76 16.74 -22.51
C GLN A 344 8.48 18.06 -21.77
N SER A 345 8.49 19.18 -22.50
CA SER A 345 8.17 20.48 -21.91
C SER A 345 6.65 20.69 -21.85
N PHE A 346 6.11 20.69 -20.63
CA PHE A 346 4.69 21.02 -20.34
C PHE A 346 4.29 22.46 -20.70
N LEU A 347 5.22 23.28 -21.16
CA LEU A 347 4.89 24.55 -21.81
C LEU A 347 4.17 24.35 -23.15
N HIS A 348 4.46 23.24 -23.84
CA HIS A 348 4.01 22.98 -25.21
C HIS A 348 3.23 21.67 -25.35
N THR A 349 3.55 20.64 -24.56
CA THR A 349 2.91 19.31 -24.63
C THR A 349 3.02 18.57 -23.31
N ALA A 350 2.21 17.54 -23.07
CA ALA A 350 2.26 16.76 -21.84
C ALA A 350 3.69 16.26 -21.54
N ALA A 351 4.13 16.40 -20.27
CA ALA A 351 5.45 15.99 -19.82
C ALA A 351 5.76 14.51 -20.10
N MET A 352 4.73 13.66 -19.99
CA MET A 352 4.80 12.23 -20.29
C MET A 352 3.41 11.67 -20.65
N SER A 353 3.39 10.47 -21.23
CA SER A 353 2.17 9.72 -21.50
C SER A 353 1.56 9.08 -20.24
N PRO A 354 0.26 8.73 -20.24
CA PRO A 354 -0.35 7.98 -19.13
C PRO A 354 0.33 6.64 -18.84
N LEU A 355 0.85 5.96 -19.87
CA LEU A 355 1.60 4.72 -19.70
C LEU A 355 2.93 4.96 -18.96
N GLU A 356 3.62 6.06 -19.28
CA GLU A 356 4.85 6.46 -18.58
C GLU A 356 4.57 6.84 -17.13
N VAL A 357 3.43 7.46 -16.82
CA VAL A 357 2.98 7.68 -15.43
C VAL A 357 2.90 6.36 -14.68
N ALA A 358 2.13 5.38 -15.20
CA ALA A 358 2.00 4.07 -14.57
C ALA A 358 3.37 3.36 -14.42
N THR A 359 4.22 3.49 -15.44
CA THR A 359 5.59 2.93 -15.43
C THR A 359 6.46 3.58 -14.37
N CYS A 360 6.37 4.90 -14.14
CA CYS A 360 7.08 5.57 -13.06
C CYS A 360 6.69 4.99 -11.70
N PHE A 361 5.39 4.89 -11.41
CA PHE A 361 4.93 4.33 -10.13
C PHE A 361 5.44 2.90 -9.94
N SER A 362 5.31 2.06 -10.96
CA SER A 362 5.78 0.66 -10.90
C SER A 362 7.30 0.57 -10.69
N LYS A 363 8.10 1.33 -11.44
CA LYS A 363 9.57 1.31 -11.32
C LYS A 363 10.06 1.84 -9.97
N GLY A 364 9.44 2.89 -9.45
CA GLY A 364 9.72 3.42 -8.12
C GLY A 364 9.40 2.41 -7.02
N ALA A 365 8.24 1.75 -7.11
CA ALA A 365 7.85 0.68 -6.20
C ALA A 365 8.86 -0.50 -6.24
N THR A 366 9.25 -0.97 -7.43
CA THR A 366 10.23 -2.06 -7.57
C THR A 366 11.55 -1.77 -6.86
N VAL A 367 12.07 -0.54 -6.98
CA VAL A 367 13.32 -0.15 -6.28
C VAL A 367 13.17 -0.26 -4.77
N VAL A 368 12.05 0.22 -4.23
CA VAL A 368 11.81 0.19 -2.79
C VAL A 368 11.53 -1.22 -2.28
N ALA A 369 10.81 -2.05 -3.04
CA ALA A 369 10.58 -3.45 -2.70
C ALA A 369 11.91 -4.21 -2.55
N GLN A 370 12.84 -4.03 -3.48
CA GLN A 370 14.18 -4.63 -3.40
C GLN A 370 14.98 -4.14 -2.19
N ILE A 371 14.82 -2.86 -1.79
CA ILE A 371 15.46 -2.31 -0.59
C ILE A 371 14.79 -2.85 0.69
N ALA A 372 13.48 -3.06 0.68
CA ALA A 372 12.78 -3.68 1.80
C ALA A 372 13.23 -5.14 2.01
N GLU A 373 13.44 -5.90 0.93
CA GLU A 373 13.96 -7.28 0.96
C GLU A 373 15.35 -7.39 1.61
N SER A 374 16.15 -6.32 1.62
CA SER A 374 17.44 -6.30 2.33
C SER A 374 17.33 -6.11 3.85
N GLY A 375 16.10 -5.97 4.37
CA GLY A 375 15.82 -5.76 5.80
C GLY A 375 15.73 -4.29 6.22
N THR A 376 15.67 -3.37 5.25
CA THR A 376 15.46 -1.93 5.52
C THR A 376 14.07 -1.70 6.09
N ASN A 377 13.98 -0.96 7.21
CA ASN A 377 12.69 -0.51 7.75
C ASN A 377 12.57 1.01 7.89
N CYS A 378 13.58 1.77 7.49
CA CYS A 378 13.58 3.23 7.47
C CYS A 378 14.21 3.70 6.17
N ILE A 379 13.46 4.44 5.36
CA ILE A 379 13.89 4.85 4.02
C ILE A 379 13.67 6.34 3.80
N GLY A 380 14.70 7.03 3.30
CA GLY A 380 14.62 8.42 2.87
C GLY A 380 14.61 8.55 1.35
N PHE A 381 13.96 9.61 0.88
CA PHE A 381 13.89 9.92 -0.54
C PHE A 381 14.55 11.26 -0.84
N GLY A 382 15.46 11.24 -1.80
CA GLY A 382 16.10 12.40 -2.39
C GLY A 382 15.81 12.49 -3.88
N GLU A 383 16.07 13.66 -4.44
CA GLU A 383 15.86 13.95 -5.85
C GLU A 383 17.06 14.72 -6.42
N MET A 384 17.22 14.65 -7.73
CA MET A 384 18.12 15.52 -8.48
C MET A 384 17.55 15.77 -9.88
N GLY A 385 17.30 17.02 -10.22
CA GLY A 385 16.80 17.35 -11.56
C GLY A 385 16.74 18.83 -11.83
N ILE A 386 17.43 19.28 -12.87
CA ILE A 386 17.29 20.67 -13.29
C ILE A 386 15.87 20.91 -13.82
N GLY A 387 15.18 21.89 -13.23
CA GLY A 387 13.80 22.29 -13.58
C GLY A 387 12.72 21.70 -12.67
N ASN A 388 13.04 20.75 -11.80
CA ASN A 388 12.05 20.05 -11.00
C ASN A 388 11.35 20.92 -9.94
N THR A 389 11.97 21.99 -9.43
CA THR A 389 11.28 22.96 -8.56
C THR A 389 10.13 23.66 -9.29
N ALA A 390 10.24 23.85 -10.60
CA ALA A 390 9.17 24.42 -11.43
C ALA A 390 8.01 23.42 -11.55
N THR A 391 8.35 22.17 -11.88
CA THR A 391 7.43 21.04 -11.91
C THR A 391 6.69 20.84 -10.57
N ALA A 392 7.42 20.79 -9.47
CA ALA A 392 6.88 20.66 -8.12
C ALA A 392 5.93 21.81 -7.74
N SER A 393 6.25 23.04 -8.14
CA SER A 393 5.39 24.22 -7.90
C SER A 393 4.04 24.10 -8.62
N VAL A 394 4.04 23.64 -9.87
CA VAL A 394 2.82 23.44 -10.67
C VAL A 394 1.98 22.29 -10.11
N LEU A 395 2.63 21.17 -9.76
CA LEU A 395 1.93 20.04 -9.14
C LEU A 395 1.31 20.44 -7.80
N MET A 396 2.05 21.16 -6.94
CA MET A 396 1.51 21.68 -5.69
C MET A 396 0.28 22.55 -5.95
N HIS A 397 0.33 23.48 -6.91
CA HIS A 397 -0.80 24.34 -7.27
C HIS A 397 -2.06 23.52 -7.61
N PHE A 398 -1.97 22.57 -8.54
CA PHE A 398 -3.14 21.76 -8.92
C PHE A 398 -3.66 20.86 -7.79
N LEU A 399 -2.77 20.29 -6.98
CA LEU A 399 -3.15 19.29 -5.97
C LEU A 399 -3.66 19.91 -4.67
N THR A 400 -3.29 21.16 -4.39
CA THR A 400 -3.67 21.88 -3.16
C THR A 400 -4.63 23.04 -3.40
N GLN A 401 -4.73 23.53 -4.64
CA GLN A 401 -5.43 24.77 -5.03
C GLN A 401 -4.83 26.05 -4.42
N ILE A 402 -3.62 25.96 -3.84
CA ILE A 402 -2.85 27.14 -3.40
C ILE A 402 -2.43 27.95 -4.64
N PRO A 403 -2.54 29.29 -4.63
CA PRO A 403 -2.14 30.12 -5.77
C PRO A 403 -0.70 29.86 -6.23
N LEU A 404 -0.46 29.81 -7.55
CA LEU A 404 0.86 29.49 -8.10
C LEU A 404 1.98 30.41 -7.58
N VAL A 405 1.70 31.70 -7.38
CA VAL A 405 2.63 32.69 -6.83
C VAL A 405 3.13 32.33 -5.42
N ASP A 406 2.36 31.52 -4.70
CA ASP A 406 2.67 31.05 -3.37
C ASP A 406 3.38 29.69 -3.36
N CYS A 407 3.23 28.92 -4.45
CA CYS A 407 3.97 27.67 -4.67
C CYS A 407 5.40 27.89 -5.17
N ILE A 408 5.69 29.02 -5.84
CA ILE A 408 6.99 29.27 -6.46
C ILE A 408 7.96 29.93 -5.47
N GLY A 409 9.08 29.26 -5.20
CA GLY A 409 10.23 29.79 -4.48
C GLY A 409 11.45 30.09 -5.37
N LYS A 410 12.52 30.59 -4.73
CA LYS A 410 13.79 30.95 -5.39
C LYS A 410 14.56 29.73 -5.91
N GLY A 411 14.20 28.51 -5.51
CA GLY A 411 14.88 27.28 -5.92
C GLY A 411 16.39 27.36 -5.75
N THR A 412 17.09 27.12 -6.85
CA THR A 412 18.56 27.16 -6.96
C THR A 412 19.19 28.55 -6.79
N GLY A 413 18.44 29.57 -6.33
CA GLY A 413 18.95 30.89 -5.98
C GLY A 413 18.77 31.94 -7.08
N VAL A 414 17.63 31.92 -7.79
CA VAL A 414 17.35 32.88 -8.87
C VAL A 414 17.19 34.33 -8.35
N THR A 415 17.55 35.31 -9.19
CA THR A 415 17.26 36.74 -8.96
C THR A 415 15.76 37.00 -9.02
N ASP A 416 15.29 38.13 -8.47
CA ASP A 416 13.85 38.46 -8.46
C ASP A 416 13.28 38.58 -9.90
N GLU A 417 14.07 39.03 -10.87
CA GLU A 417 13.71 39.06 -12.30
C GLU A 417 13.54 37.65 -12.88
N LYS A 418 14.46 36.72 -12.58
CA LYS A 418 14.34 35.32 -13.02
C LYS A 418 13.18 34.59 -12.33
N LEU A 419 12.83 34.97 -11.09
CA LEU A 419 11.66 34.47 -10.39
C LEU A 419 10.35 34.90 -11.08
N GLN A 420 10.28 36.17 -11.51
CA GLN A 420 9.15 36.67 -12.31
C GLN A 420 9.02 35.95 -13.65
N ASN A 421 10.15 35.75 -14.36
CA ASN A 421 10.14 34.99 -15.60
C ASN A 421 9.66 33.55 -15.40
N LYS A 422 10.16 32.86 -14.36
CA LYS A 422 9.67 31.52 -13.98
C LYS A 422 8.17 31.52 -13.71
N HIS A 423 7.66 32.51 -12.97
CA HIS A 423 6.23 32.65 -12.74
C HIS A 423 5.46 32.80 -14.05
N GLN A 424 5.87 33.70 -14.95
CA GLN A 424 5.21 33.93 -16.24
C GLN A 424 5.17 32.68 -17.12
N ILE A 425 6.28 31.93 -17.20
CA ILE A 425 6.36 30.68 -17.96
C ILE A 425 5.38 29.64 -17.39
N LEU A 426 5.38 29.46 -16.07
CA LEU A 426 4.51 28.48 -15.41
C LEU A 426 3.03 28.88 -15.50
N THR A 427 2.70 30.17 -15.37
CA THR A 427 1.34 30.67 -15.60
C THR A 427 0.89 30.40 -17.03
N THR A 428 1.76 30.59 -18.02
CA THR A 428 1.46 30.30 -19.42
C THR A 428 1.17 28.81 -19.62
N ALA A 429 2.01 27.94 -19.08
CA ALA A 429 1.81 26.49 -19.15
C ALA A 429 0.48 26.03 -18.52
N ILE A 430 0.15 26.54 -17.33
CA ILE A 430 -1.12 26.24 -16.66
C ILE A 430 -2.31 26.75 -17.48
N THR A 431 -2.21 27.95 -18.05
CA THR A 431 -3.28 28.55 -18.86
C THR A 431 -3.55 27.75 -20.14
N ASN A 432 -2.48 27.22 -20.75
CA ASN A 432 -2.54 26.40 -21.96
C ASN A 432 -3.18 25.03 -21.71
N TYR A 433 -3.17 24.54 -20.48
CA TYR A 433 -3.77 23.26 -20.15
C TYR A 433 -5.30 23.33 -20.16
N LYS A 434 -5.90 22.47 -20.99
CA LYS A 434 -7.36 22.29 -21.13
C LYS A 434 -7.79 20.84 -20.87
N GLY A 435 -6.91 20.06 -20.22
CA GLY A 435 -7.16 18.65 -19.92
C GLY A 435 -8.07 18.43 -18.71
N ALA A 436 -8.29 17.16 -18.38
CA ALA A 436 -9.08 16.76 -17.23
C ALA A 436 -8.37 17.09 -15.90
N THR A 437 -9.14 17.38 -14.86
CA THR A 437 -8.60 17.77 -13.54
C THR A 437 -8.40 16.58 -12.61
N ASP A 438 -8.54 15.35 -13.10
CA ASP A 438 -8.23 14.16 -12.31
C ASP A 438 -6.72 14.04 -12.09
N LEU A 439 -6.34 13.33 -11.03
CA LEU A 439 -4.95 13.22 -10.59
C LEU A 439 -4.05 12.72 -11.73
N ASP A 440 -4.40 11.62 -12.37
CA ASP A 440 -3.51 10.97 -13.35
C ASP A 440 -3.32 11.83 -14.60
N SER A 441 -4.35 12.56 -15.04
CA SER A 441 -4.25 13.56 -16.11
C SER A 441 -3.30 14.71 -15.77
N ILE A 442 -3.34 15.21 -14.52
CA ILE A 442 -2.43 16.27 -14.05
C ILE A 442 -0.99 15.74 -13.96
N LEU A 443 -0.79 14.53 -13.44
CA LEU A 443 0.54 13.91 -13.34
C LEU A 443 1.16 13.65 -14.72
N ALA A 444 0.36 13.19 -15.70
CA ALA A 444 0.84 13.00 -17.06
C ALA A 444 1.28 14.32 -17.70
N TYR A 445 0.48 15.38 -17.53
CA TYR A 445 0.77 16.65 -18.18
C TYR A 445 1.90 17.42 -17.53
N PHE A 446 1.97 17.46 -16.20
CA PHE A 446 2.91 18.32 -15.46
C PHE A 446 3.97 17.57 -14.66
N GLY A 447 4.00 16.23 -14.67
CA GLY A 447 4.86 15.43 -13.80
C GLY A 447 6.35 15.45 -14.13
N GLY A 448 7.14 14.89 -13.20
CA GLY A 448 8.56 14.57 -13.38
C GLY A 448 8.79 13.07 -13.16
N PHE A 449 9.66 12.45 -13.95
CA PHE A 449 9.92 11.00 -13.84
C PHE A 449 10.43 10.62 -12.45
N GLU A 450 11.33 11.40 -11.87
CA GLU A 450 11.87 11.18 -10.53
C GLU A 450 10.80 11.43 -9.45
N ILE A 451 9.99 12.48 -9.59
CA ILE A 451 8.93 12.80 -8.62
C ILE A 451 7.90 11.67 -8.54
N LEU A 452 7.48 11.14 -9.69
CA LEU A 452 6.51 10.04 -9.74
C LEU A 452 7.11 8.70 -9.29
N GLN A 453 8.39 8.45 -9.56
CA GLN A 453 9.08 7.27 -9.02
C GLN A 453 9.22 7.37 -7.49
N ILE A 454 9.53 8.55 -6.94
CA ILE A 454 9.53 8.77 -5.48
C ILE A 454 8.15 8.50 -4.90
N ALA A 455 7.07 9.03 -5.50
CA ALA A 455 5.71 8.80 -5.02
C ALA A 455 5.34 7.29 -5.03
N GLY A 456 5.69 6.56 -6.10
CA GLY A 456 5.52 5.10 -6.17
C GLY A 456 6.35 4.35 -5.14
N GLY A 457 7.59 4.77 -4.92
CA GLY A 457 8.47 4.23 -3.88
C GLY A 457 7.93 4.44 -2.47
N MET A 458 7.40 5.64 -2.16
CA MET A 458 6.79 5.94 -0.86
C MET A 458 5.55 5.07 -0.61
N LEU A 459 4.69 4.87 -1.62
CA LEU A 459 3.53 3.96 -1.52
C LEU A 459 3.98 2.52 -1.23
N GLU A 460 5.07 2.07 -1.84
CA GLU A 460 5.61 0.74 -1.59
C GLU A 460 6.26 0.63 -0.20
N ALA A 461 6.97 1.66 0.26
CA ALA A 461 7.53 1.72 1.61
C ALA A 461 6.43 1.60 2.69
N HIS A 462 5.28 2.24 2.45
CA HIS A 462 4.12 2.13 3.33
C HIS A 462 3.56 0.70 3.40
N LYS A 463 3.42 0.01 2.26
CA LYS A 463 2.98 -1.40 2.23
C LYS A 463 3.92 -2.30 3.03
N ASN A 464 5.22 -2.00 3.00
CA ASN A 464 6.26 -2.71 3.73
C ASN A 464 6.44 -2.22 5.18
N LYS A 465 5.54 -1.36 5.68
CA LYS A 465 5.55 -0.81 7.06
C LYS A 465 6.87 -0.11 7.42
N MET A 466 7.51 0.52 6.44
CA MET A 466 8.74 1.27 6.64
C MET A 466 8.44 2.69 7.15
N LEU A 467 9.34 3.25 7.94
CA LEU A 467 9.36 4.68 8.24
C LEU A 467 9.86 5.44 7.00
N ILE A 468 9.11 6.46 6.56
CA ILE A 468 9.39 7.24 5.35
C ILE A 468 9.94 8.60 5.78
N LEU A 469 11.20 8.88 5.45
CA LEU A 469 11.81 10.19 5.66
C LEU A 469 11.57 11.06 4.43
N VAL A 470 10.84 12.16 4.63
CA VAL A 470 10.51 13.14 3.59
C VAL A 470 11.44 14.34 3.75
N ASP A 471 12.19 14.65 2.69
CA ASP A 471 13.24 15.67 2.68
C ASP A 471 12.67 17.11 2.63
N GLY A 472 12.92 17.82 1.54
CA GLY A 472 12.47 19.18 1.31
C GLY A 472 11.27 19.26 0.37
N PHE A 473 11.12 20.41 -0.27
CA PHE A 473 9.95 20.78 -1.06
C PHE A 473 9.52 19.73 -2.11
N ILE A 474 10.46 19.24 -2.92
CA ILE A 474 10.13 18.33 -4.03
C ILE A 474 9.75 16.94 -3.50
N ALA A 475 10.46 16.43 -2.49
CA ALA A 475 10.10 15.18 -1.82
C ALA A 475 8.71 15.28 -1.16
N SER A 476 8.39 16.43 -0.56
CA SER A 476 7.04 16.69 -0.01
C SER A 476 5.96 16.76 -1.09
N VAL A 477 6.25 17.25 -2.29
CA VAL A 477 5.30 17.18 -3.43
C VAL A 477 5.12 15.74 -3.91
N ALA A 478 6.20 14.95 -3.98
CA ALA A 478 6.08 13.52 -4.27
C ALA A 478 5.25 12.79 -3.20
N PHE A 479 5.45 13.15 -1.92
CA PHE A 479 4.63 12.67 -0.81
C PHE A 479 3.16 13.08 -0.96
N LEU A 480 2.88 14.34 -1.33
CA LEU A 480 1.50 14.81 -1.59
C LEU A 480 0.81 13.95 -2.66
N ILE A 481 1.52 13.58 -3.72
CA ILE A 481 0.99 12.69 -4.77
C ILE A 481 0.66 11.31 -4.19
N ALA A 482 1.57 10.73 -3.40
CA ALA A 482 1.34 9.45 -2.72
C ALA A 482 0.14 9.54 -1.76
N PHE A 483 0.06 10.60 -0.96
CA PHE A 483 -1.03 10.88 -0.03
C PHE A 483 -2.39 11.02 -0.72
N LYS A 484 -2.45 11.70 -1.88
CA LYS A 484 -3.67 11.80 -2.70
C LYS A 484 -4.15 10.45 -3.23
N LYS A 485 -3.23 9.48 -3.43
CA LYS A 485 -3.57 8.11 -3.82
C LYS A 485 -3.94 7.22 -2.63
N ASN A 486 -3.25 7.36 -1.50
CA ASN A 486 -3.52 6.64 -0.26
C ASN A 486 -3.24 7.52 0.97
N PRO A 487 -4.26 8.12 1.60
CA PRO A 487 -4.08 8.99 2.76
C PRO A 487 -3.43 8.31 3.98
N ALA A 488 -3.56 6.99 4.12
CA ALA A 488 -3.01 6.24 5.25
C ALA A 488 -1.48 6.31 5.35
N ILE A 489 -0.80 6.64 4.24
CA ILE A 489 0.66 6.81 4.17
C ILE A 489 1.19 7.85 5.15
N PHE A 490 0.35 8.83 5.55
CA PHE A 490 0.73 9.88 6.49
C PHE A 490 1.29 9.33 7.81
N SER A 491 0.73 8.21 8.29
CA SER A 491 1.20 7.57 9.52
C SER A 491 2.68 7.11 9.46
N ASN A 492 3.20 6.83 8.27
CA ASN A 492 4.59 6.39 8.07
C ASN A 492 5.56 7.55 7.84
N ALA A 493 5.07 8.77 7.62
CA ALA A 493 5.88 9.88 7.12
C ALA A 493 6.47 10.74 8.25
N VAL A 494 7.77 11.00 8.15
CA VAL A 494 8.50 11.93 9.00
C VAL A 494 9.04 13.04 8.11
N PHE A 495 8.52 14.25 8.30
CA PHE A 495 8.96 15.44 7.57
C PHE A 495 10.24 15.97 8.22
N CYS A 496 11.36 15.88 7.50
CA CYS A 496 12.68 16.00 8.10
C CYS A 496 13.08 17.45 8.34
N HIS A 497 12.76 18.36 7.42
CA HIS A 497 13.06 19.78 7.61
C HIS A 497 12.07 20.71 6.91
N ALA A 498 11.89 21.90 7.48
CA ALA A 498 11.30 23.02 6.78
C ALA A 498 12.34 23.60 5.81
N SER A 499 12.02 23.59 4.52
CA SER A 499 12.89 24.14 3.48
C SER A 499 12.75 25.66 3.45
N ALA A 500 13.81 26.37 3.07
CA ALA A 500 13.74 27.79 2.78
C ALA A 500 12.97 28.13 1.48
N GLU A 501 12.45 27.13 0.77
CA GLU A 501 11.50 27.34 -0.34
C GLU A 501 10.15 27.83 0.19
N LYS A 502 9.68 28.97 -0.35
CA LYS A 502 8.40 29.61 0.04
C LYS A 502 7.22 28.63 0.02
N GLY A 503 7.12 27.80 -1.01
CA GLY A 503 6.03 26.84 -1.16
C GLY A 503 6.07 25.70 -0.14
N HIS A 504 7.22 25.38 0.47
CA HIS A 504 7.32 24.21 1.34
C HIS A 504 6.54 24.41 2.65
N GLN A 505 6.61 25.60 3.26
CA GLN A 505 5.88 25.87 4.49
C GLN A 505 4.36 25.72 4.29
N GLN A 506 3.82 26.29 3.21
CA GLN A 506 2.39 26.17 2.90
C GLN A 506 1.98 24.73 2.59
N LEU A 507 2.86 23.96 1.98
CA LEU A 507 2.62 22.54 1.75
C LEU A 507 2.60 21.72 3.05
N LEU A 508 3.50 22.01 3.99
CA LEU A 508 3.49 21.39 5.32
C LEU A 508 2.19 21.75 6.06
N GLU A 509 1.77 23.02 6.02
CA GLU A 509 0.50 23.47 6.61
C GLU A 509 -0.70 22.77 5.97
N TYR A 510 -0.75 22.66 4.64
CA TYR A 510 -1.79 21.93 3.92
C TYR A 510 -1.89 20.45 4.35
N LEU A 511 -0.74 19.81 4.56
CA LEU A 511 -0.66 18.42 4.99
C LEU A 511 -0.90 18.23 6.49
N GLY A 512 -0.96 19.31 7.29
CA GLY A 512 -0.97 19.22 8.75
C GLY A 512 0.33 18.64 9.31
N ALA A 513 1.43 18.75 8.57
CA ALA A 513 2.72 18.16 8.88
C ALA A 513 3.61 19.14 9.65
N LYS A 514 4.37 18.61 10.62
CA LYS A 514 5.39 19.34 11.36
C LYS A 514 6.78 18.82 11.01
N ALA A 515 7.67 19.70 10.59
CA ALA A 515 9.04 19.34 10.27
C ALA A 515 9.93 19.27 11.52
N LEU A 516 10.89 18.34 11.55
CA LEU A 516 11.82 18.17 12.67
C LEU A 516 12.86 19.30 12.76
N LEU A 517 13.35 19.80 11.63
CA LEU A 517 14.46 20.76 11.56
C LEU A 517 14.06 22.07 10.87
N HIS A 518 14.60 23.19 11.37
CA HIS A 518 14.48 24.52 10.77
C HIS A 518 15.87 25.12 10.57
N LEU A 519 16.55 24.68 9.50
CA LEU A 519 17.96 25.01 9.22
C LEU A 519 18.14 25.84 7.94
N GLN A 520 17.06 26.37 7.37
CA GLN A 520 17.07 27.13 6.10
C GLN A 520 17.69 26.35 4.92
N LEU A 521 17.65 25.02 4.97
CA LEU A 521 18.15 24.15 3.89
C LEU A 521 17.26 24.29 2.66
N ARG A 522 17.87 24.18 1.49
CA ARG A 522 17.20 24.21 0.17
C ARG A 522 18.00 23.49 -0.92
N LEU A 523 18.86 22.55 -0.50
CA LEU A 523 19.70 21.78 -1.42
C LEU A 523 18.91 20.67 -2.12
N GLY A 524 18.07 19.94 -1.37
CA GLY A 524 17.42 18.73 -1.86
C GLY A 524 18.30 17.51 -1.64
N GLU A 525 18.31 16.60 -2.62
CA GLU A 525 19.12 15.37 -2.64
C GLU A 525 18.83 14.37 -1.51
N GLY A 526 17.86 14.64 -0.61
CA GLY A 526 17.64 13.85 0.60
C GLY A 526 18.50 14.31 1.78
N THR A 527 19.17 15.45 1.68
CA THR A 527 20.11 15.92 2.73
C THR A 527 19.45 16.20 4.07
N GLY A 528 18.24 16.74 4.08
CA GLY A 528 17.43 16.92 5.28
C GLY A 528 17.07 15.58 5.94
N CYS A 529 16.80 14.52 5.17
CA CYS A 529 16.60 13.18 5.71
C CYS A 529 17.82 12.69 6.49
N ALA A 530 19.01 12.79 5.88
CA ALA A 530 20.24 12.35 6.51
C ALA A 530 20.59 13.19 7.76
N LEU A 531 20.30 14.49 7.75
CA LEU A 531 20.53 15.39 8.90
C LEU A 531 19.51 15.21 10.02
N ALA A 532 18.26 14.83 9.72
CA ALA A 532 17.24 14.55 10.71
C ALA A 532 17.36 13.14 11.31
N PHE A 533 18.07 12.23 10.65
CA PHE A 533 18.19 10.84 11.07
C PHE A 533 18.70 10.64 12.51
N PRO A 534 19.69 11.41 13.03
CA PRO A 534 20.07 11.34 14.44
C PRO A 534 18.93 11.61 15.42
N LEU A 535 17.94 12.44 15.06
CA LEU A 535 16.75 12.67 15.89
C LEU A 535 15.81 11.47 15.86
N VAL A 536 15.66 10.82 14.71
CA VAL A 536 14.93 9.54 14.57
C VAL A 536 15.58 8.46 15.45
N GLN A 537 16.91 8.35 15.42
CA GLN A 537 17.63 7.44 16.31
C GLN A 537 17.45 7.80 17.78
N SER A 538 17.51 9.09 18.13
CA SER A 538 17.32 9.57 19.49
C SER A 538 15.92 9.25 20.04
N ALA A 539 14.88 9.37 19.21
CA ALA A 539 13.50 9.00 19.56
C ALA A 539 13.39 7.52 19.93
N VAL A 540 14.02 6.64 19.15
CA VAL A 540 14.07 5.20 19.44
C VAL A 540 14.92 4.90 20.68
N ALA A 541 16.09 5.55 20.80
CA ALA A 541 17.03 5.31 21.89
C ALA A 541 16.45 5.67 23.25
N PHE A 542 15.82 6.84 23.42
CA PHE A 542 15.26 7.20 24.73
C PHE A 542 14.12 6.24 25.12
N LEU A 543 13.29 5.81 24.16
CA LEU A 543 12.20 4.88 24.43
C LEU A 543 12.72 3.51 24.90
N ASN A 544 13.85 3.05 24.35
CA ASN A 544 14.42 1.75 24.67
C ASN A 544 15.34 1.76 25.91
N GLU A 545 16.18 2.78 26.06
CA GLU A 545 17.33 2.75 26.97
C GLU A 545 17.12 3.57 28.24
N MET A 546 16.28 4.61 28.20
CA MET A 546 16.04 5.46 29.36
C MET A 546 15.32 4.66 30.45
N ALA A 547 15.80 4.76 31.70
CA ALA A 547 15.19 4.09 32.85
C ALA A 547 13.75 4.58 33.08
N SER A 548 12.89 3.71 33.61
CA SER A 548 11.58 4.12 34.14
C SER A 548 11.70 4.64 35.58
N PHE A 549 10.72 5.40 36.04
CA PHE A 549 10.65 5.83 37.45
C PHE A 549 10.76 4.63 38.42
N GLU A 550 10.07 3.53 38.09
CA GLU A 550 10.12 2.28 38.85
C GLU A 550 11.52 1.66 38.86
N SER A 551 12.18 1.53 37.71
CA SER A 551 13.51 0.90 37.63
C SER A 551 14.61 1.77 38.26
N ALA A 552 14.41 3.08 38.27
CA ALA A 552 15.36 4.04 38.85
C ALA A 552 15.12 4.33 40.34
N GLY A 553 14.04 3.82 40.93
CA GLY A 553 13.67 4.12 42.31
C GLY A 553 13.37 5.60 42.57
N VAL A 554 12.95 6.33 41.53
CA VAL A 554 12.60 7.75 41.64
C VAL A 554 11.10 7.84 41.93
N ASN A 555 10.74 8.45 43.05
CA ASN A 555 9.33 8.63 43.41
C ASN A 555 8.61 9.43 42.32
N ASN A 556 7.52 8.88 41.80
CA ASN A 556 6.62 9.61 40.93
C ASN A 556 6.02 10.79 41.73
N LYS A 557 5.72 11.92 41.08
CA LYS A 557 5.08 13.05 41.76
C LYS A 557 3.85 12.52 42.51
N LYS A 558 3.79 12.72 43.83
CA LYS A 558 2.53 12.59 44.56
C LYS A 558 1.66 13.75 44.09
N ASP A 559 0.51 13.43 43.52
CA ASP A 559 -0.58 14.40 43.35
C ASP A 559 -0.95 15.03 44.69
#